data_AF-A0A2S8W6W9-F1
#
_entry.id   AF-A0A2S8W6W9-F1
#
_cell.length_a   1.000
_cell.length_b   1.000
_cell.length_c   1.000
_cell.angle_alpha   90.00
_cell.angle_beta   90.00
_cell.angle_gamma   90.00
#
_symmetry.space_group_name_H-M   'P 1'
#
loop_
_entity.id
_entity.type
_entity.pdbx_description
1 polymer ?
#
loop_
_entity_poly.entity_id
_entity_poly.type
_entity_poly.pdbx_seq_one_letter_code
_entity_poly.pdbx_strand_id
1 'polypeptide(L)' 'MKQAVVMMIALAAPLLASACAPYEADPVSVYQWERKVEQVQRQEAERLRVCGTLDKESARYQRECAGVKS' A
#
# COMPACT_ATOMS: atom_id res chain seq x y z
N MET A 1 -21.93 24.30 -0.97
CA MET A 1 -21.78 23.57 -2.26
C MET A 1 -20.33 23.44 -2.72
N LYS A 2 -19.52 24.51 -2.80
CA LYS A 2 -18.10 24.42 -3.21
C LYS A 2 -17.26 23.43 -2.39
N GLN A 3 -17.46 23.36 -1.06
CA GLN A 3 -16.70 22.45 -0.21
C GLN A 3 -17.03 20.97 -0.43
N ALA A 4 -18.28 20.64 -0.75
CA ALA A 4 -18.70 19.26 -1.02
C ALA A 4 -18.07 18.71 -2.32
N VAL A 5 -17.91 19.58 -3.33
CA VAL A 5 -17.26 19.22 -4.61
C VAL A 5 -15.77 18.96 -4.40
N VAL A 6 -15.08 19.77 -3.60
CA VAL A 6 -13.65 19.57 -3.28
C VAL A 6 -13.43 18.27 -2.52
N MET A 7 -14.31 17.94 -1.56
CA MET A 7 -14.21 16.71 -0.79
C MET A 7 -14.44 15.45 -1.66
N MET A 8 -15.42 15.50 -2.57
CA MET A 8 -15.68 14.43 -3.54
C MET A 8 -14.48 14.17 -4.48
N ILE A 9 -13.81 15.23 -4.95
CA ILE A 9 -12.63 15.10 -5.83
C ILE A 9 -11.44 14.50 -5.07
N ALA A 10 -11.23 14.88 -3.81
CA ALA A 10 -10.14 14.34 -3.00
C ALA A 10 -10.27 12.83 -2.73
N LEU A 11 -11.50 12.31 -2.62
CA LEU A 11 -11.79 10.89 -2.42
C LEU A 11 -11.63 10.05 -3.70
N ALA A 12 -11.76 10.65 -4.89
CA ALA A 12 -11.68 9.93 -6.16
C ALA A 12 -10.24 9.69 -6.66
N ALA A 13 -9.28 10.50 -6.21
CA ALA A 13 -7.88 10.40 -6.63
C ALA A 13 -7.20 9.03 -6.38
N PRO A 14 -7.33 8.38 -5.19
CA PRO A 14 -6.71 7.07 -4.96
C PRO A 14 -7.37 5.93 -5.77
N LEU A 15 -8.65 6.05 -6.12
CA LEU A 15 -9.36 5.03 -6.92
C LEU A 15 -8.86 4.99 -8.37
N LEU A 16 -8.44 6.14 -8.92
CA LEU A 16 -7.85 6.20 -10.26
C LEU A 16 -6.42 5.65 -10.29
N ALA A 17 -5.71 5.66 -9.15
CA ALA A 17 -4.36 5.10 -9.07
C ALA A 17 -4.35 3.57 -9.19
N SER A 18 -5.38 2.87 -8.69
CA SER A 18 -5.50 1.41 -8.87
C SER A 18 -5.92 1.01 -10.29
N ALA A 19 -6.46 1.93 -11.09
CA ALA A 19 -6.93 1.66 -12.45
C ALA A 19 -5.80 1.55 -13.49
N CYS A 20 -4.59 2.02 -13.16
CA CYS A 20 -3.40 1.92 -14.02
C CYS A 20 -2.42 0.84 -13.54
N ALA A 21 -2.85 -0.09 -12.69
CA ALA A 21 -2.02 -1.25 -12.36
C ALA A 21 -1.93 -2.17 -13.60
N PRO A 22 -0.72 -2.58 -14.02
CA PRO A 22 -0.59 -3.58 -15.07
C PRO A 22 -1.30 -4.86 -14.65
N TYR A 23 -2.02 -5.50 -15.59
CA TYR A 23 -2.64 -6.80 -15.32
C TYR A 23 -1.55 -7.83 -15.01
N GLU A 24 -1.51 -8.28 -13.76
CA GLU A 24 -0.77 -9.47 -13.38
C GLU A 24 -1.72 -10.66 -13.36
N ALA A 25 -1.41 -11.69 -14.13
CA ALA A 25 -2.16 -12.94 -14.09
C ALA A 25 -2.08 -13.55 -12.68
N ASP A 26 -3.22 -14.01 -12.18
CA ASP A 26 -3.24 -14.73 -10.91
C ASP A 26 -2.52 -16.08 -11.04
N PRO A 27 -1.83 -16.52 -9.97
CA PRO A 27 -1.14 -17.80 -9.99
C PRO A 27 -2.15 -18.94 -10.17
N VAL A 28 -1.86 -19.85 -11.09
CA VAL A 28 -2.75 -20.94 -11.52
C VAL A 28 -2.47 -22.27 -10.82
N SER A 29 -1.47 -22.30 -9.93
CA SER A 29 -1.16 -23.49 -9.12
C SER A 29 -0.89 -23.12 -7.66
N VAL A 30 -1.07 -24.10 -6.77
CA VAL A 30 -0.83 -23.95 -5.33
C VAL A 30 0.60 -23.46 -5.05
N TYR A 31 1.60 -24.04 -5.71
CA TYR A 31 2.99 -23.62 -5.55
C TYR A 31 3.25 -22.18 -6.03
N GLN A 32 2.57 -21.75 -7.09
CA GLN A 32 2.67 -20.36 -7.55
C GLN A 32 2.03 -19.39 -6.53
N TRP A 33 0.92 -19.79 -5.90
CA TRP A 33 0.31 -19.05 -4.80
C TRP A 33 1.23 -18.96 -3.59
N GLU A 34 1.82 -20.07 -3.17
CA GLU A 34 2.75 -20.11 -2.04
C GLU A 34 3.93 -19.15 -2.24
N ARG A 35 4.53 -19.16 -3.43
CA ARG A 35 5.61 -18.22 -3.76
C ARG A 35 5.16 -16.76 -3.72
N LYS A 36 3.95 -16.45 -4.22
CA LYS A 36 3.39 -15.10 -4.17
C LYS A 36 3.19 -14.63 -2.72
N VAL A 37 2.63 -15.50 -1.87
CA VAL A 37 2.45 -15.21 -0.43
C VAL A 37 3.79 -15.00 0.27
N GLU A 38 4.78 -15.86 0.02
CA GLU A 38 6.12 -15.72 0.60
C GLU A 38 6.80 -14.40 0.20
N GLN A 39 6.64 -13.98 -1.06
CA GLN A 39 7.15 -12.68 -1.53
C GLN A 39 6.47 -11.51 -0.82
N VAL A 40 5.14 -11.54 -0.70
CA VAL A 40 4.39 -10.50 0.01
C VAL A 40 4.81 -10.42 1.47
N GLN A 41 4.92 -11.56 2.16
CA GLN A 41 5.35 -11.61 3.55
C GLN A 41 6.77 -11.03 3.75
N ARG A 42 7.71 -11.33 2.84
CA ARG A 42 9.06 -10.75 2.88
C ARG A 42 9.03 -9.22 2.71
N GLN A 43 8.24 -8.72 1.77
CA GLN A 43 8.11 -7.28 1.55
C GLN A 43 7.46 -6.57 2.74
N GLU A 44 6.42 -7.17 3.33
CA GLU A 44 5.78 -6.65 4.53
C GLU A 44 6.73 -6.65 5.72
N ALA A 45 7.46 -7.74 5.96
CA ALA A 45 8.43 -7.82 7.04
C ALA A 45 9.53 -6.75 6.91
N GLU A 46 10.03 -6.53 5.68
CA GLU A 46 11.01 -5.47 5.43
C GLU A 46 10.41 -4.09 5.67
N ARG A 47 9.17 -3.84 5.24
CA ARG A 47 8.46 -2.60 5.53
C ARG A 47 8.32 -2.36 7.03
N LEU A 48 7.92 -3.38 7.80
CA LEU A 48 7.84 -3.29 9.26
C LEU A 48 9.19 -2.95 9.88
N ARG A 49 10.27 -3.60 9.42
CA ARG A 49 11.63 -3.36 9.89
C ARG A 49 12.07 -1.93 9.65
N VAL A 50 11.89 -1.41 8.43
CA VAL A 50 12.24 -0.04 8.07
C VAL A 50 11.41 0.95 8.89
N CYS A 51 10.10 0.76 8.95
CA CYS A 51 9.19 1.64 9.70
C CYS A 51 9.46 1.62 11.20
N GLY A 52 9.90 0.49 11.77
CA GLY A 52 10.28 0.39 13.18
C GLY A 52 11.51 1.24 13.55
N THR A 53 12.38 1.54 12.58
CA THR A 53 13.57 2.40 12.79
C THR A 53 13.34 3.88 12.54
N LEU A 54 12.22 4.23 11.89
CA LEU A 54 11.92 5.60 11.53
C LEU A 54 11.24 6.33 12.70
N ASP A 55 11.56 7.60 12.85
CA ASP A 55 10.87 8.46 13.80
C ASP A 55 9.41 8.66 13.37
N LYS A 56 8.48 8.41 14.31
CA LYS A 56 7.02 8.43 14.07
C LYS A 56 6.51 9.83 13.73
N GLU A 57 7.20 10.87 14.18
CA GLU A 57 6.86 12.27 13.88
C GLU A 57 7.44 12.74 12.55
N SER A 58 8.37 11.96 11.96
CA SER A 58 8.99 12.34 10.70
C SER A 58 7.98 12.34 9.55
N ALA A 59 8.12 13.33 8.67
CA ALA A 59 7.33 13.41 7.44
C ALA A 59 7.51 12.16 6.55
N ARG A 60 8.64 11.46 6.66
CA ARG A 60 8.89 10.21 5.94
C ARG A 60 8.03 9.07 6.49
N TYR A 61 7.97 8.90 7.80
CA TYR A 61 7.11 7.89 8.43
C TYR A 61 5.64 8.10 8.05
N GLN A 62 5.17 9.35 8.06
CA GLN A 62 3.79 9.68 7.68
C GLN A 62 3.46 9.32 6.22
N ARG A 63 4.43 9.39 5.29
CA ARG A 63 4.21 9.03 3.88
C ARG A 63 4.33 7.53 3.61
N GLU A 64 5.34 6.87 4.19
CA GLU A 64 5.73 5.50 3.80
C GLU A 64 5.16 4.43 4.77
N CYS A 65 4.94 4.80 6.03
CA CYS A 65 4.58 3.88 7.11
C CYS A 65 3.14 4.06 7.62
N ALA A 66 2.33 4.90 6.97
CA ALA A 66 0.92 5.04 7.31
C ALA A 66 0.20 3.68 7.26
N GLY A 67 -0.47 3.33 8.37
CA GLY A 67 -1.21 2.07 8.51
C GLY A 67 -0.38 0.85 8.92
N VAL A 68 0.94 0.99 9.10
CA VAL A 68 1.76 -0.06 9.73
C VAL A 68 1.37 -0.16 11.21
N LYS A 69 0.87 -1.33 11.63
CA LYS A 69 0.60 -1.60 13.05
C LYS A 69 1.95 -1.83 13.76
N SER A 70 2.30 -0.86 14.61
CA SER A 70 3.44 -0.91 15.53
C SER A 70 3.14 -1.78 16.75
#